data_AF-A0A0C9VFJ0-F1
#
_entry.id   AF-A0A0C9VFJ0-F1
#
_cell.length_a   1.000
_cell.length_b   1.000
_cell.length_c   1.000
_cell.angle_alpha   90.00
_cell.angle_beta   90.00
_cell.angle_gamma   90.00
#
_symmetry.space_group_name_H-M   'P 1'
#
loop_
_entity.id
_entity.type
_entity.pdbx_description
1 polymer ?
#
loop_
_entity_poly.entity_id
_entity_poly.type
_entity_poly.pdbx_seq_one_letter_code
_entity_poly.pdbx_strand_id
1 'polypeptide(L)'
;MLECKQEGGIFVVQPDHVLSLKLMSVEKQLPVVEDGEVAKKLLECQRWLHSHARDLLDESDEILHVRYQLVYTIGPQNHLEGFPERWTITQQVLGLVRKHAIFLRGNHSLGLEIESGPPGSFPRTRILQDSAGQELISRVTQDVMDGLLPNFRLGQFCSELRDAIHSFISCKDNTTSNIQMVKDNSQQGPLWGRLLLLRGLLASGILLFALKERRCRVDYGLAPSRTMLAVPYRAKDVPAPRAEFGHPDVAVVLTCLSYYHSGLTEEQLMACFEILLRQDNPALEYESWIHDLPFEEVPVILRTVSGINVKSSEQWKDRLVPLFRSNKAVVDFYLSRVVFPNEAKEFPEKLSCSGWDLAERREQVTTGFSGTNDGRYLLPTSITQRDPDHQRSTNAKVLAYLLQPENNQYECTTWPDGRRRRAEEFLELLVSQTPEIRVLLDVGAQMLELRNSALAKRWLEAKQDAQAAIYFDHDDELMVYTRDGITRPLVSSPFAQQLDKCVVYLDDAHTRGTDIKFPLGFRAA
;
A
#
# COMPACT_ATOMS: atom_id res chain seq x y z
N MET A 1 -10.68 30.33 23.31
CA MET A 1 -11.44 29.39 24.16
C MET A 1 -12.43 30.11 25.07
N LEU A 2 -12.00 31.07 25.89
CA LEU A 2 -12.91 31.81 26.79
C LEU A 2 -13.98 32.61 26.02
N GLU A 3 -13.58 33.34 24.99
CA GLU A 3 -14.50 34.04 24.06
C GLU A 3 -15.49 33.07 23.41
N CYS A 4 -14.99 31.99 22.79
CA CYS A 4 -15.84 30.93 22.22
C CYS A 4 -16.87 30.38 23.22
N LYS A 5 -16.50 30.18 24.50
CA LYS A 5 -17.46 29.78 25.54
C LYS A 5 -18.49 30.87 25.85
N GLN A 6 -18.09 32.14 25.89
CA GLN A 6 -18.98 33.26 26.16
C GLN A 6 -20.01 33.44 25.02
N GLU A 7 -19.61 33.18 23.78
CA GLU A 7 -20.45 33.34 22.60
C GLU A 7 -21.23 32.07 22.22
N GLY A 8 -20.97 30.94 22.89
CA GLY A 8 -21.56 29.64 22.51
C GLY A 8 -21.04 29.10 21.18
N GLY A 9 -19.79 29.44 20.83
CA GLY A 9 -19.14 29.05 19.59
C GLY A 9 -18.81 27.55 19.51
N ILE A 10 -18.54 27.10 18.29
CA ILE A 10 -18.20 25.72 17.96
C ILE A 10 -16.80 25.70 17.34
N PHE A 11 -15.95 24.78 17.80
CA PHE A 11 -14.67 24.50 17.15
C PHE A 11 -14.84 23.35 16.16
N VAL A 12 -14.59 23.63 14.88
CA VAL A 12 -14.49 22.60 13.85
C VAL A 12 -13.02 22.26 13.68
N VAL A 13 -12.63 21.05 14.10
CA VAL A 13 -11.23 20.60 14.14
C VAL A 13 -11.10 19.19 13.60
N GLN A 14 -9.91 18.87 13.08
CA GLN A 14 -9.57 17.50 12.72
C GLN A 14 -9.17 16.69 13.96
N PRO A 15 -9.43 15.37 14.00
CA PRO A 15 -8.94 14.46 15.04
C PRO A 15 -7.46 14.66 15.40
N ASP A 16 -6.61 14.78 14.38
CA ASP A 16 -5.17 15.01 14.50
C ASP A 16 -4.84 16.22 15.39
N HIS A 17 -5.61 17.32 15.30
CA HIS A 17 -5.31 18.54 16.06
C HIS A 17 -5.51 18.33 17.57
N VAL A 18 -6.58 17.62 17.94
CA VAL A 18 -6.89 17.32 19.35
C VAL A 18 -5.85 16.34 19.92
N LEU A 19 -5.55 15.29 19.16
CA LEU A 19 -4.60 14.26 19.55
C LEU A 19 -3.15 14.80 19.61
N SER A 20 -2.77 15.65 18.67
CA SER A 20 -1.51 16.40 18.66
C SER A 20 -1.38 17.26 19.92
N LEU A 21 -2.44 17.98 20.31
CA LEU A 21 -2.44 18.78 21.55
C LEU A 21 -2.20 17.90 22.79
N LYS A 22 -2.80 16.70 22.84
CA LYS A 22 -2.57 15.74 23.94
C LYS A 22 -1.12 15.26 23.98
N LEU A 23 -0.56 14.83 22.84
CA LEU A 23 0.82 14.34 22.78
C LEU A 23 1.83 15.44 23.10
N MET A 24 1.64 16.65 22.57
CA MET A 24 2.50 17.80 22.85
C MET A 24 2.48 18.18 24.35
N SER A 25 1.33 18.09 25.00
CA SER A 25 1.21 18.31 26.45
C SER A 25 2.07 17.30 27.25
N VAL A 26 2.07 16.02 26.86
CA VAL A 26 2.91 14.98 27.49
C VAL A 26 4.39 15.20 27.18
N GLU A 27 4.73 15.44 25.91
CA GLU A 27 6.10 15.66 25.45
C GLU A 27 6.78 16.80 26.20
N LYS A 28 6.10 17.94 26.37
CA LYS A 28 6.66 19.11 27.07
C LYS A 28 6.84 18.91 28.58
N GLN A 29 6.20 17.91 29.17
CA GLN A 29 6.40 17.54 30.57
C GLN A 29 7.59 16.59 30.77
N LEU A 30 8.17 16.06 29.67
CA LEU A 30 9.33 15.19 29.78
C LEU A 30 10.55 15.98 30.26
N PRO A 31 11.42 15.39 31.12
CA PRO A 31 12.55 16.09 31.74
C PRO A 31 13.58 16.68 30.78
N VAL A 32 13.49 16.33 29.50
CA VAL A 32 14.43 16.71 28.44
C VAL A 32 14.16 18.12 27.89
N VAL A 33 13.01 18.73 28.19
CA VAL A 33 12.60 20.03 27.64
C VAL A 33 12.64 21.13 28.72
N GLU A 34 13.41 22.19 28.50
CA GLU A 34 13.61 23.31 29.46
C GLU A 34 12.41 24.28 29.60
N ASP A 35 11.25 23.96 29.00
CA ASP A 35 10.15 24.92 28.82
C ASP A 35 8.94 24.64 29.75
N GLY A 36 9.20 24.71 31.06
CA GLY A 36 8.21 24.39 32.11
C GLY A 36 6.95 25.26 32.09
N GLU A 37 7.05 26.52 31.65
CA GLU A 37 5.90 27.43 31.55
C GLU A 37 4.97 27.05 30.39
N VAL A 38 5.51 26.69 29.23
CA VAL A 38 4.70 26.19 28.10
C VAL A 38 4.04 24.87 28.47
N ALA A 39 4.80 23.95 29.08
CA ALA A 39 4.28 22.66 29.55
C ALA A 39 3.07 22.84 30.50
N LYS A 40 3.19 23.78 31.44
CA LYS A 40 2.11 24.13 32.38
C LYS A 40 0.89 24.70 31.66
N LYS A 41 1.06 25.66 30.75
CA LYS A 41 -0.06 26.26 30.00
C LYS A 41 -0.79 25.25 29.11
N LEU A 42 -0.06 24.34 28.47
CA LEU A 42 -0.66 23.27 27.67
C LEU A 42 -1.51 22.32 28.52
N LEU A 43 -0.99 21.93 29.70
CA LEU A 43 -1.73 21.10 30.65
C LEU A 43 -2.98 21.80 31.19
N GLU A 44 -2.88 23.08 31.55
CA GLU A 44 -4.01 23.91 31.98
C GLU A 44 -5.08 23.98 30.89
N CYS A 45 -4.67 24.23 29.64
CA CYS A 45 -5.55 24.23 28.47
C CYS A 45 -6.27 22.88 28.29
N GLN A 46 -5.54 21.77 28.34
CA GLN A 46 -6.10 20.43 28.14
C GLN A 46 -7.12 20.08 29.24
N ARG A 47 -6.81 20.39 30.52
CA ARG A 47 -7.72 20.21 31.65
C ARG A 47 -8.97 21.09 31.54
N TRP A 48 -8.80 22.32 31.07
CA TRP A 48 -9.92 23.23 30.84
C TRP A 48 -10.87 22.68 29.76
N LEU A 49 -10.32 22.21 28.63
CA LEU A 49 -11.13 21.58 27.57
C LEU A 49 -11.81 20.30 28.09
N HIS A 50 -11.13 19.50 28.91
CA HIS A 50 -11.70 18.28 29.52
C HIS A 50 -12.93 18.53 30.39
N SER A 51 -12.93 19.63 31.13
CA SER A 51 -14.03 20.00 32.02
C SER A 51 -15.15 20.80 31.32
N HIS A 52 -14.85 21.55 30.25
CA HIS A 52 -15.78 22.54 29.71
C HIS A 52 -16.27 22.27 28.28
N ALA A 53 -15.58 21.43 27.51
CA ALA A 53 -15.98 21.14 26.13
C ALA A 53 -16.85 19.88 26.07
N ARG A 54 -17.77 19.86 25.10
CA ARG A 54 -18.52 18.66 24.69
C ARG A 54 -18.11 18.32 23.26
N ASP A 55 -17.62 17.11 23.05
CA ASP A 55 -17.19 16.69 21.72
C ASP A 55 -18.34 16.07 20.93
N LEU A 56 -18.44 16.46 19.66
CA LEU A 56 -19.35 15.89 18.68
C LEU A 56 -18.52 15.28 17.55
N LEU A 57 -18.67 13.99 17.31
CA LEU A 57 -17.92 13.25 16.28
C LEU A 57 -18.84 12.93 15.11
N ASP A 58 -18.50 13.44 13.93
CA ASP A 58 -19.12 13.02 12.67
C ASP A 58 -18.32 11.85 12.09
N GLU A 59 -18.98 10.88 11.46
CA GLU A 59 -18.36 9.60 11.03
C GLU A 59 -17.51 8.96 12.14
N SER A 60 -18.12 8.82 13.31
CA SER A 60 -17.47 8.37 14.55
C SER A 60 -16.87 6.96 14.48
N ASP A 61 -17.40 6.08 13.63
CA ASP A 61 -16.81 4.77 13.33
C ASP A 61 -15.46 4.89 12.63
N GLU A 62 -15.32 5.84 11.71
CA GLU A 62 -14.07 6.13 11.00
C GLU A 62 -13.07 6.87 11.88
N ILE A 63 -13.52 7.90 12.61
CA ILE A 63 -12.67 8.67 13.53
C ILE A 63 -12.11 7.78 14.65
N LEU A 64 -12.91 6.85 15.17
CA LEU A 64 -12.53 5.97 16.27
C LEU A 64 -11.98 4.62 15.79
N HIS A 65 -11.75 4.45 14.49
CA HIS A 65 -11.24 3.20 13.96
C HIS A 65 -9.85 2.90 14.52
N VAL A 66 -9.64 1.65 14.95
CA VAL A 66 -8.37 1.14 15.53
C VAL A 66 -7.14 1.26 14.62
N ARG A 67 -7.33 1.62 13.34
CA ARG A 67 -6.25 1.78 12.36
C ARG A 67 -5.61 3.16 12.44
N TYR A 68 -6.31 4.12 13.04
CA TYR A 68 -5.81 5.46 13.22
C TYR A 68 -4.90 5.50 14.45
N GLN A 69 -3.66 5.91 14.24
CA GLN A 69 -2.68 6.18 15.27
C GLN A 69 -1.89 7.44 14.90
N LEU A 70 -1.78 8.37 15.84
CA LEU A 70 -0.87 9.50 15.75
C LEU A 70 0.36 9.19 16.59
N VAL A 71 1.56 9.38 16.01
CA VAL A 71 2.83 9.02 16.62
C VAL A 71 3.78 10.21 16.58
N TYR A 72 4.34 10.57 17.74
CA TYR A 72 5.42 11.53 17.90
C TYR A 72 6.70 10.77 18.17
N THR A 73 7.72 11.03 17.36
CA THR A 73 9.05 10.43 17.50
C THR A 73 9.93 11.28 18.40
N ILE A 74 10.58 10.67 19.39
CA ILE A 74 11.39 11.36 20.39
C ILE A 74 12.86 10.95 20.24
N GLY A 75 13.77 11.92 20.33
CA GLY A 75 15.22 11.72 20.25
C GLY A 75 15.79 11.81 18.83
N PRO A 76 17.11 11.60 18.68
CA PRO A 76 17.78 11.67 17.38
C PRO A 76 17.42 10.47 16.51
N GLN A 77 17.39 10.71 15.20
CA GLN A 77 17.13 9.71 14.18
C GLN A 77 18.31 8.74 14.05
N ASN A 78 18.03 7.44 14.05
CA ASN A 78 19.00 6.35 13.91
C ASN A 78 18.67 5.48 12.70
N HIS A 79 19.63 4.65 12.26
CA HIS A 79 19.33 3.59 11.29
C HIS A 79 18.47 2.51 11.92
N LEU A 80 17.65 1.84 11.11
CA LEU A 80 16.91 0.65 11.57
C LEU A 80 17.85 -0.38 12.20
N GLU A 81 17.42 -1.00 13.29
CA GLU A 81 18.12 -2.11 13.90
C GLU A 81 18.42 -3.21 12.86
N GLY A 82 19.66 -3.69 12.79
CA GLY A 82 20.07 -4.72 11.81
C GLY A 82 20.36 -4.18 10.40
N PHE A 83 20.56 -2.87 10.25
CA PHE A 83 21.17 -2.28 9.05
C PHE A 83 22.57 -2.87 8.79
N PRO A 84 22.96 -3.15 7.52
CA PRO A 84 22.14 -3.15 6.30
C PRO A 84 21.52 -4.53 6.00
N GLU A 85 21.78 -5.55 6.82
CA GLU A 85 21.27 -6.90 6.58
C GLU A 85 19.75 -6.98 6.50
N ARG A 86 19.01 -6.11 7.19
CA ARG A 86 17.55 -6.14 7.23
C ARG A 86 16.91 -6.06 5.83
N TRP A 87 17.27 -5.06 5.03
CA TRP A 87 16.77 -5.00 3.65
C TRP A 87 17.47 -5.95 2.72
N THR A 88 18.75 -6.24 2.94
CA THR A 88 19.49 -7.15 2.06
C THR A 88 18.90 -8.56 2.11
N ILE A 89 18.58 -9.08 3.30
CA ILE A 89 17.90 -10.37 3.47
C ILE A 89 16.49 -10.32 2.87
N THR A 90 15.76 -9.22 3.08
CA THR A 90 14.42 -9.05 2.50
C THR A 90 14.46 -9.12 0.97
N GLN A 91 15.39 -8.41 0.32
CA GLN A 91 15.59 -8.43 -1.12
C GLN A 91 15.97 -9.82 -1.65
N GLN A 92 16.80 -10.55 -0.91
CA GLN A 92 17.19 -11.93 -1.26
C GLN A 92 15.99 -12.90 -1.14
N VAL A 93 15.19 -12.79 -0.08
CA VAL A 93 13.94 -13.56 0.09
C VAL A 93 12.97 -13.25 -1.06
N LEU A 94 12.83 -11.98 -1.46
CA LEU A 94 12.04 -11.61 -2.65
C LEU A 94 12.65 -12.17 -3.95
N GLY A 95 13.97 -12.35 -4.03
CA GLY A 95 14.61 -13.10 -5.12
C GLY A 95 14.12 -14.55 -5.21
N LEU A 96 14.00 -15.24 -4.07
CA LEU A 96 13.45 -16.60 -4.00
C LEU A 96 11.96 -16.63 -4.36
N VAL A 97 11.19 -15.63 -3.92
CA VAL A 97 9.77 -15.48 -4.33
C VAL A 97 9.66 -15.37 -5.85
N ARG A 98 10.47 -14.52 -6.50
CA ARG A 98 10.49 -14.36 -7.95
C ARG A 98 10.77 -15.70 -8.67
N LYS A 99 11.73 -16.49 -8.16
CA LYS A 99 12.06 -17.83 -8.70
C LYS A 99 10.84 -18.76 -8.66
N HIS A 100 10.13 -18.82 -7.53
CA HIS A 100 9.01 -19.75 -7.35
C HIS A 100 7.69 -19.28 -7.94
N ALA A 101 7.45 -17.97 -8.02
CA ALA A 101 6.19 -17.42 -8.54
C ALA A 101 5.91 -17.96 -9.96
N ILE A 102 6.90 -17.88 -10.86
CA ILE A 102 6.75 -18.34 -12.25
C ILE A 102 6.41 -19.84 -12.32
N PHE A 103 7.07 -20.66 -11.49
CA PHE A 103 6.82 -22.10 -11.44
C PHE A 103 5.42 -22.44 -10.89
N LEU A 104 5.00 -21.77 -9.81
CA LEU A 104 3.74 -22.05 -9.14
C LEU A 104 2.51 -21.65 -9.96
N ARG A 105 2.64 -20.74 -10.92
CA ARG A 105 1.57 -20.39 -11.87
C ARG A 105 1.00 -21.62 -12.59
N GLY A 106 1.84 -22.61 -12.91
CA GLY A 106 1.42 -23.83 -13.60
C GLY A 106 0.62 -24.80 -12.73
N ASN A 107 0.93 -24.85 -11.42
CA ASN A 107 0.31 -25.80 -10.48
C ASN A 107 -0.89 -25.21 -9.73
N HIS A 108 -0.96 -23.88 -9.62
CA HIS A 108 -2.01 -23.15 -8.88
C HIS A 108 -2.60 -22.01 -9.73
N SER A 109 -3.20 -22.34 -10.87
CA SER A 109 -3.73 -21.35 -11.82
C SER A 109 -4.77 -20.38 -11.21
N LEU A 110 -5.53 -20.82 -10.21
CA LEU A 110 -6.49 -20.00 -9.47
C LEU A 110 -5.96 -19.44 -8.14
N GLY A 111 -4.79 -19.89 -7.70
CA GLY A 111 -4.22 -19.56 -6.40
C GLY A 111 -3.30 -18.33 -6.40
N LEU A 112 -2.73 -17.99 -7.56
CA LEU A 112 -1.80 -16.87 -7.74
C LEU A 112 -2.18 -16.07 -8.99
N GLU A 113 -2.23 -14.74 -8.86
CA GLU A 113 -2.24 -13.81 -9.99
C GLU A 113 -0.81 -13.36 -10.27
N ILE A 114 -0.30 -13.69 -11.46
CA ILE A 114 1.07 -13.38 -11.87
C ILE A 114 1.08 -12.66 -13.21
N GLU A 115 1.64 -11.46 -13.22
CA GLU A 115 1.90 -10.66 -14.42
C GLU A 115 3.41 -10.60 -14.66
N SER A 116 3.85 -11.24 -15.75
CA SER A 116 5.26 -11.25 -16.14
C SER A 116 5.68 -9.88 -16.68
N GLY A 117 6.84 -9.40 -16.23
CA GLY A 117 7.48 -8.23 -16.82
C GLY A 117 8.61 -8.62 -17.78
N PRO A 118 9.43 -7.64 -18.22
CA PRO A 118 10.63 -7.90 -19.01
C PRO A 118 11.60 -8.85 -18.30
N PRO A 119 12.50 -9.52 -19.03
CA PRO A 119 13.52 -10.37 -18.42
C PRO A 119 14.34 -9.62 -17.35
N GLY A 120 14.74 -10.34 -16.30
CA GLY A 120 15.39 -9.72 -15.13
C GLY A 120 14.44 -9.00 -14.16
N SER A 121 13.17 -8.76 -14.51
CA SER A 121 12.23 -8.06 -13.63
C SER A 121 11.60 -8.97 -12.59
N PHE A 122 11.08 -8.38 -11.52
CA PHE A 122 10.23 -9.08 -10.56
C PHE A 122 8.78 -9.12 -11.10
N PRO A 123 8.15 -10.29 -11.21
CA PRO A 123 6.79 -10.40 -11.72
C PRO A 123 5.79 -9.84 -10.70
N ARG A 124 4.77 -9.13 -11.16
CA ARG A 124 3.69 -8.71 -10.27
C ARG A 124 2.98 -9.95 -9.77
N THR A 125 3.03 -10.17 -8.45
CA THR A 125 2.59 -11.42 -7.84
C THR A 125 1.58 -11.08 -6.75
N ARG A 126 0.39 -11.70 -6.81
CA ARG A 126 -0.63 -11.64 -5.77
C ARG A 126 -1.10 -13.03 -5.41
N ILE A 127 -1.18 -13.31 -4.12
CA ILE A 127 -1.73 -14.57 -3.60
C ILE A 127 -3.24 -14.42 -3.46
N LEU A 128 -4.00 -15.35 -4.02
CA LEU A 128 -5.47 -15.37 -3.98
C LEU A 128 -6.00 -16.46 -3.04
N GLN A 129 -5.25 -17.56 -2.87
CA GLN A 129 -5.64 -18.69 -2.03
C GLN A 129 -4.56 -18.98 -0.98
N ASP A 130 -4.99 -19.32 0.23
CA ASP A 130 -4.10 -19.62 1.35
C ASP A 130 -3.17 -20.81 1.07
N SER A 131 -3.67 -21.85 0.39
CA SER A 131 -2.88 -23.02 0.03
C SER A 131 -1.70 -22.69 -0.89
N ALA A 132 -1.92 -21.84 -1.90
CA ALA A 132 -0.87 -21.39 -2.80
C ALA A 132 0.16 -20.50 -2.08
N GLY A 133 -0.31 -19.65 -1.15
CA GLY A 133 0.57 -18.85 -0.30
C GLY A 133 1.45 -19.71 0.61
N GLN A 134 0.86 -20.71 1.27
CA GLN A 134 1.59 -21.65 2.13
C GLN A 134 2.65 -22.44 1.36
N GLU A 135 2.32 -22.93 0.17
CA GLU A 135 3.26 -23.63 -0.70
C GLU A 135 4.43 -22.73 -1.13
N LEU A 136 4.15 -21.47 -1.51
CA LEU A 136 5.19 -20.50 -1.84
C LEU A 136 6.14 -20.26 -0.66
N ILE A 137 5.59 -20.01 0.52
CA ILE A 137 6.39 -19.79 1.74
C ILE A 137 7.23 -21.03 2.07
N SER A 138 6.63 -22.22 1.99
CA SER A 138 7.33 -23.49 2.24
C SER A 138 8.55 -23.66 1.31
N ARG A 139 8.39 -23.41 0.01
CA ARG A 139 9.48 -23.48 -0.98
C ARG A 139 10.58 -22.45 -0.74
N VAL A 140 10.20 -21.22 -0.42
CA VAL A 140 11.15 -20.15 -0.07
C VAL A 140 11.94 -20.55 1.18
N THR A 141 11.27 -21.07 2.21
CA THR A 141 11.92 -21.55 3.43
C THR A 141 12.87 -22.72 3.16
N GLN A 142 12.50 -23.66 2.30
CA GLN A 142 13.40 -24.75 1.91
C GLN A 142 14.66 -24.22 1.21
N ASP A 143 14.52 -23.29 0.27
CA ASP A 143 15.65 -22.64 -0.40
C ASP A 143 16.56 -21.89 0.61
N VAL A 144 15.99 -21.29 1.66
CA VAL A 144 16.75 -20.70 2.78
C VAL A 144 17.56 -21.78 3.50
N MET A 145 16.95 -22.91 3.84
CA MET A 145 17.60 -24.02 4.53
C MET A 145 18.69 -24.71 3.71
N ASP A 146 18.55 -24.68 2.38
CA ASP A 146 19.50 -25.21 1.41
C ASP A 146 20.68 -24.25 1.16
N GLY A 147 20.67 -23.06 1.77
CA GLY A 147 21.77 -22.10 1.72
C GLY A 147 21.75 -21.19 0.49
N LEU A 148 20.58 -21.02 -0.16
CA LEU A 148 20.43 -20.12 -1.30
C LEU A 148 20.32 -18.63 -0.91
N LEU A 149 20.46 -18.31 0.39
CA LEU A 149 20.67 -16.97 0.89
C LEU A 149 22.18 -16.72 1.08
N PRO A 150 22.84 -15.91 0.23
CA PRO A 150 24.29 -15.70 0.31
C PRO A 150 24.80 -15.27 1.69
N ASN A 151 23.98 -14.48 2.41
CA ASN A 151 24.31 -13.92 3.72
C ASN A 151 23.94 -14.83 4.90
N PHE A 152 23.43 -16.04 4.62
CA PHE A 152 22.93 -16.97 5.63
C PHE A 152 23.42 -18.40 5.34
N ARG A 153 24.50 -18.79 6.02
CA ARG A 153 25.12 -20.11 5.84
C ARG A 153 24.82 -20.99 7.05
N LEU A 154 24.08 -22.08 6.81
CA LEU A 154 23.70 -23.06 7.83
C LEU A 154 24.57 -24.33 7.84
N GLY A 155 25.48 -24.49 6.88
CA GLY A 155 26.24 -25.72 6.68
C GLY A 155 27.19 -26.11 7.84
N GLN A 156 27.38 -25.23 8.82
CA GLN A 156 28.21 -25.48 10.00
C GLN A 156 27.42 -26.05 11.20
N PHE A 157 26.10 -26.08 11.12
CA PHE A 157 25.25 -26.56 12.22
C PHE A 157 24.94 -28.05 12.12
N CYS A 158 24.83 -28.72 13.28
CA CYS A 158 24.39 -30.11 13.36
C CYS A 158 22.93 -30.26 12.89
N SER A 159 22.53 -31.48 12.58
CA SER A 159 21.18 -31.81 12.10
C SER A 159 20.09 -31.30 13.04
N GLU A 160 20.26 -31.51 14.34
CA GLU A 160 19.27 -31.14 15.36
C GLU A 160 19.03 -29.63 15.38
N LEU A 161 20.11 -28.83 15.33
CA LEU A 161 20.00 -27.38 15.31
C LEU A 161 19.42 -26.88 13.98
N ARG A 162 19.73 -27.52 12.84
CA ARG A 162 19.13 -27.17 11.55
C ARG A 162 17.62 -27.42 11.54
N ASP A 163 17.16 -28.53 12.11
CA ASP A 163 15.74 -28.85 12.23
C ASP A 163 15.03 -27.86 13.17
N ALA A 164 15.67 -27.51 14.29
CA ALA A 164 15.16 -26.49 15.19
C ALA A 164 15.07 -25.11 14.51
N ILE A 165 16.07 -24.72 13.70
CA ILE A 165 16.06 -23.48 12.91
C ILE A 165 14.96 -23.51 11.85
N HIS A 166 14.83 -24.61 11.10
CA HIS A 166 13.78 -24.76 10.09
C HIS A 166 12.39 -24.60 10.72
N SER A 167 12.14 -25.29 11.84
CA SER A 167 10.91 -25.14 12.62
C SER A 167 10.73 -23.69 13.09
N PHE A 168 11.81 -23.02 13.53
CA PHE A 168 11.78 -21.65 14.03
C PHE A 168 11.43 -20.62 12.96
N ILE A 169 11.85 -20.80 11.71
CA ILE A 169 11.54 -19.84 10.64
C ILE A 169 10.27 -20.22 9.85
N SER A 170 9.76 -21.44 9.99
CA SER A 170 8.57 -21.92 9.24
C SER A 170 7.27 -21.88 10.04
N CYS A 171 7.32 -22.11 11.35
CA CYS A 171 6.12 -22.30 12.17
C CYS A 171 5.89 -21.14 13.12
N LYS A 172 4.68 -20.57 13.13
CA LYS A 172 4.28 -19.55 14.12
C LYS A 172 4.32 -20.12 15.52
N ASP A 173 3.66 -21.28 15.72
CA ASP A 173 3.67 -22.01 16.99
C ASP A 173 4.85 -23.00 16.98
N ASN A 174 5.79 -22.81 17.90
CA ASN A 174 6.98 -23.64 18.00
C ASN A 174 7.18 -24.09 19.46
N THR A 175 7.85 -25.22 19.65
CA THR A 175 8.12 -25.77 20.98
C THR A 175 9.14 -24.89 21.72
N THR A 176 8.95 -24.75 23.03
CA THR A 176 9.88 -24.01 23.90
C THR A 176 11.30 -24.57 23.80
N SER A 177 11.45 -25.89 23.63
CA SER A 177 12.75 -26.55 23.48
C SER A 177 13.49 -26.13 22.20
N ASN A 178 12.80 -26.08 21.05
CA ASN A 178 13.41 -25.62 19.80
C ASN A 178 13.79 -24.14 19.87
N ILE A 179 12.91 -23.29 20.42
CA ILE A 179 13.19 -21.86 20.58
C ILE A 179 14.42 -21.66 21.47
N GLN A 180 14.51 -22.37 22.59
CA GLN A 180 15.64 -22.28 23.51
C GLN A 180 16.94 -22.75 22.84
N MET A 181 16.90 -23.88 22.13
CA MET A 181 18.07 -24.39 21.39
C MET A 181 18.58 -23.38 20.36
N VAL A 182 17.68 -22.78 19.56
CA VAL A 182 18.07 -21.76 18.59
C VAL A 182 18.64 -20.53 19.29
N LYS A 183 18.02 -20.07 20.37
CA LYS A 183 18.46 -18.92 21.15
C LYS A 183 19.84 -19.13 21.76
N ASP A 184 20.08 -20.27 22.42
CA ASP A 184 21.36 -20.60 23.05
C ASP A 184 22.53 -20.60 22.05
N ASN A 185 22.25 -21.01 20.80
CA ASN A 185 23.26 -21.10 19.75
C ASN A 185 23.43 -19.83 18.91
N SER A 186 22.58 -18.81 19.06
CA SER A 186 22.59 -17.65 18.16
C SER A 186 22.49 -16.27 18.84
N GLN A 187 21.96 -16.18 20.07
CA GLN A 187 21.59 -14.91 20.71
C GLN A 187 22.75 -13.93 20.89
N GLN A 188 23.96 -14.44 21.10
CA GLN A 188 25.15 -13.60 21.33
C GLN A 188 25.77 -13.04 20.04
N GLY A 189 25.23 -13.39 18.87
CA GLY A 189 25.80 -13.01 17.58
C GLY A 189 24.79 -12.41 16.60
N PRO A 190 25.27 -11.93 15.44
CA PRO A 190 24.40 -11.31 14.42
C PRO A 190 23.40 -12.31 13.81
N LEU A 191 23.63 -13.61 13.98
CA LEU A 191 22.74 -14.68 13.52
C LEU A 191 21.34 -14.56 14.10
N TRP A 192 21.20 -14.15 15.36
CA TRP A 192 19.90 -14.03 16.01
C TRP A 192 18.99 -13.01 15.30
N GLY A 193 19.52 -11.84 14.98
CA GLY A 193 18.78 -10.82 14.24
C GLY A 193 18.33 -11.32 12.85
N ARG A 194 19.19 -12.05 12.16
CA ARG A 194 18.87 -12.66 10.84
C ARG A 194 17.76 -13.71 10.96
N LEU A 195 17.82 -14.55 11.99
CA LEU A 195 16.80 -15.58 12.26
C LEU A 195 15.45 -14.95 12.65
N LEU A 196 15.46 -13.90 13.48
CA LEU A 196 14.26 -13.17 13.84
C LEU A 196 13.61 -12.51 12.62
N LEU A 197 14.40 -11.90 11.75
CA LEU A 197 13.91 -11.32 10.50
C LEU A 197 13.30 -12.39 9.58
N LEU A 198 14.00 -13.51 9.36
CA LEU A 198 13.47 -14.63 8.57
C LEU A 198 12.18 -15.19 9.17
N ARG A 199 12.12 -15.37 10.50
CA ARG A 199 10.91 -15.78 11.21
C ARG A 199 9.77 -14.78 11.03
N GLY A 200 10.07 -13.47 11.06
CA GLY A 200 9.11 -12.40 10.79
C GLY A 200 8.52 -12.50 9.38
N LEU A 201 9.41 -12.58 8.38
CA LEU A 201 9.04 -12.68 6.97
C LEU A 201 8.24 -13.94 6.65
N LEU A 202 8.67 -15.10 7.13
CA LEU A 202 8.16 -16.41 6.71
C LEU A 202 7.08 -16.96 7.66
N ALA A 203 7.39 -17.14 8.96
CA ALA A 203 6.46 -17.76 9.92
C ALA A 203 5.43 -16.79 10.51
N SER A 204 5.80 -15.53 10.73
CA SER A 204 4.89 -14.52 11.30
C SER A 204 4.04 -13.80 10.24
N GLY A 205 4.21 -14.16 8.97
CA GLY A 205 3.28 -13.83 7.91
C GLY A 205 3.49 -12.47 7.25
N ILE A 206 4.62 -11.78 7.46
CA ILE A 206 4.87 -10.46 6.84
C ILE A 206 4.90 -10.57 5.31
N LEU A 207 5.56 -11.60 4.77
CA LEU A 207 5.63 -11.83 3.33
C LEU A 207 4.26 -12.21 2.75
N LEU A 208 3.53 -13.08 3.45
CA LEU A 208 2.17 -13.47 3.07
C LEU A 208 1.23 -12.26 3.08
N PHE A 209 1.27 -11.45 4.13
CA PHE A 209 0.52 -10.21 4.24
C PHE A 209 0.81 -9.25 3.07
N ALA A 210 2.08 -9.04 2.73
CA ALA A 210 2.48 -8.14 1.66
C ALA A 210 2.02 -8.60 0.26
N LEU A 211 2.02 -9.92 0.00
CA LEU A 211 1.66 -10.49 -1.30
C LEU A 211 0.17 -10.87 -1.43
N LYS A 212 -0.54 -11.09 -0.32
CA LYS A 212 -1.95 -11.52 -0.29
C LYS A 212 -2.87 -10.36 0.05
N GLU A 213 -2.64 -9.72 1.19
CA GLU A 213 -3.56 -8.76 1.81
C GLU A 213 -3.35 -7.33 1.28
N ARG A 214 -2.23 -7.06 0.60
CA ARG A 214 -1.88 -5.73 0.10
C ARG A 214 -1.75 -5.70 -1.41
N ARG A 215 -2.37 -4.70 -2.04
CA ARG A 215 -2.34 -4.45 -3.48
C ARG A 215 -1.58 -3.17 -3.78
N CYS A 216 -0.49 -3.30 -4.53
CA CYS A 216 0.28 -2.13 -4.99
C CYS A 216 -0.62 -1.21 -5.82
N ARG A 217 -0.49 0.10 -5.57
CA ARG A 217 -1.31 1.21 -6.08
C ARG A 217 -2.72 1.31 -5.52
N VAL A 218 -3.14 0.46 -4.57
CA VAL A 218 -4.46 0.56 -3.91
C VAL A 218 -4.33 0.66 -2.41
N ASP A 219 -3.57 -0.28 -1.81
CA ASP A 219 -3.30 -0.29 -0.38
C ASP A 219 -1.97 0.39 -0.03
N TYR A 220 -1.05 0.44 -0.98
CA TYR A 220 0.28 1.02 -0.80
C TYR A 220 0.93 1.41 -2.13
N GLY A 221 1.93 2.28 -2.08
CA GLY A 221 2.76 2.63 -3.22
C GLY A 221 3.75 3.75 -2.90
N LEU A 222 4.45 4.27 -3.91
CA LEU A 222 5.40 5.37 -3.74
C LEU A 222 4.67 6.71 -3.62
N ALA A 223 5.22 7.63 -2.84
CA ALA A 223 4.81 9.03 -2.81
C ALA A 223 6.05 9.93 -2.77
N PRO A 224 6.78 10.08 -3.90
CA PRO A 224 8.11 10.73 -3.93
C PRO A 224 8.12 12.17 -3.44
N SER A 225 6.97 12.87 -3.44
CA SER A 225 6.83 14.20 -2.85
C SER A 225 6.93 14.22 -1.32
N ARG A 226 6.83 13.07 -0.66
CA ARG A 226 6.87 12.91 0.81
C ARG A 226 8.06 12.09 1.28
N THR A 227 8.27 10.93 0.68
CA THR A 227 9.32 9.98 1.07
C THR A 227 9.63 9.05 -0.10
N MET A 228 10.83 8.48 -0.13
CA MET A 228 11.16 7.42 -1.08
C MET A 228 10.69 6.03 -0.62
N LEU A 229 10.13 5.89 0.59
CA LEU A 229 9.53 4.64 1.08
C LEU A 229 8.10 4.45 0.56
N ALA A 230 7.62 3.20 0.58
CA ALA A 230 6.21 2.93 0.34
C ALA A 230 5.35 3.48 1.49
N VAL A 231 4.24 4.13 1.12
CA VAL A 231 3.24 4.66 2.06
C VAL A 231 1.90 3.96 1.87
N PRO A 232 1.05 3.92 2.91
CA PRO A 232 -0.32 3.45 2.78
C PRO A 232 -1.12 4.32 1.80
N TYR A 233 -2.00 3.70 1.02
CA TYR A 233 -2.94 4.37 0.13
C TYR A 233 -4.35 4.25 0.71
N ARG A 234 -5.20 5.24 0.45
CA ARG A 234 -6.62 5.22 0.85
C ARG A 234 -7.52 4.63 -0.23
N ALA A 235 -7.06 4.71 -1.48
CA ALA A 235 -7.74 4.23 -2.66
C ALA A 235 -6.71 4.08 -3.79
N LYS A 236 -7.18 3.61 -4.96
CA LYS A 236 -6.36 3.53 -6.17
C LYS A 236 -5.61 4.83 -6.46
N ASP A 237 -4.28 4.77 -6.51
CA ASP A 237 -3.36 5.88 -6.80
C ASP A 237 -3.46 7.09 -5.84
N VAL A 238 -4.15 6.95 -4.70
CA VAL A 238 -4.34 8.03 -3.71
C VAL A 238 -3.57 7.71 -2.42
N PRO A 239 -2.34 8.24 -2.25
CA PRO A 239 -1.58 8.05 -1.02
C PRO A 239 -2.27 8.70 0.18
N ALA A 240 -2.28 8.03 1.32
CA ALA A 240 -2.76 8.61 2.57
C ALA A 240 -1.82 9.75 2.99
N PRO A 241 -2.29 11.01 3.15
CA PRO A 241 -1.43 12.20 3.21
C PRO A 241 -0.32 12.21 4.26
N ARG A 242 -0.52 11.55 5.40
CA ARG A 242 0.44 11.52 6.52
C ARG A 242 0.69 10.12 7.09
N ALA A 243 0.09 9.09 6.51
CA ALA A 243 0.26 7.75 7.03
C ALA A 243 1.59 7.14 6.58
N GLU A 244 2.12 6.26 7.42
CA GLU A 244 3.32 5.47 7.22
C GLU A 244 3.07 4.05 7.77
N PHE A 245 3.88 3.07 7.36
CA PHE A 245 3.80 1.72 7.91
C PHE A 245 4.55 1.64 9.24
N GLY A 246 3.83 1.35 10.33
CA GLY A 246 4.42 1.27 11.66
C GLY A 246 5.40 0.10 11.86
N HIS A 247 5.27 -0.98 11.09
CA HIS A 247 6.17 -2.13 11.16
C HIS A 247 7.31 -1.98 10.13
N PRO A 248 8.59 -1.95 10.54
CA PRO A 248 9.71 -1.67 9.65
C PRO A 248 9.84 -2.69 8.51
N ASP A 249 9.72 -3.98 8.80
CA ASP A 249 9.85 -5.02 7.76
C ASP A 249 8.70 -4.97 6.74
N VAL A 250 7.49 -4.57 7.14
CA VAL A 250 6.39 -4.31 6.20
C VAL A 250 6.76 -3.13 5.30
N ALA A 251 7.26 -2.04 5.87
CA ALA A 251 7.70 -0.88 5.10
C ALA A 251 8.79 -1.25 4.08
N VAL A 252 9.79 -2.04 4.49
CA VAL A 252 10.88 -2.50 3.61
C VAL A 252 10.36 -3.39 2.48
N VAL A 253 9.53 -4.41 2.79
CA VAL A 253 8.97 -5.32 1.77
C VAL A 253 8.12 -4.54 0.76
N LEU A 254 7.19 -3.71 1.24
CA LEU A 254 6.30 -2.93 0.38
C LEU A 254 7.05 -1.87 -0.43
N THR A 255 8.14 -1.30 0.10
CA THR A 255 9.05 -0.41 -0.65
C THR A 255 9.71 -1.19 -1.79
N CYS A 256 10.28 -2.36 -1.52
CA CYS A 256 10.88 -3.20 -2.56
C CYS A 256 9.86 -3.52 -3.67
N LEU A 257 8.67 -4.02 -3.31
CA LEU A 257 7.61 -4.34 -4.25
C LEU A 257 7.16 -3.13 -5.07
N SER A 258 7.06 -1.95 -4.45
CA SER A 258 6.66 -0.72 -5.15
C SER A 258 7.64 -0.35 -6.26
N TYR A 259 8.94 -0.35 -5.98
CA TYR A 259 9.97 -0.05 -7.00
C TYR A 259 10.11 -1.16 -8.04
N TYR A 260 9.94 -2.41 -7.65
CA TYR A 260 9.93 -3.53 -8.60
C TYR A 260 8.81 -3.40 -9.63
N HIS A 261 7.63 -2.94 -9.20
CA HIS A 261 6.47 -2.79 -10.07
C HIS A 261 6.49 -1.47 -10.87
N SER A 262 7.06 -0.39 -10.34
CA SER A 262 7.16 0.88 -11.08
C SER A 262 8.39 0.96 -11.99
N GLY A 263 9.45 0.20 -11.67
CA GLY A 263 10.80 0.46 -12.20
C GLY A 263 11.37 1.78 -11.70
N LEU A 264 12.64 2.02 -12.03
CA LEU A 264 13.34 3.27 -11.73
C LEU A 264 12.97 4.38 -12.73
N THR A 265 13.07 5.66 -12.34
CA THR A 265 13.09 6.75 -13.33
C THR A 265 14.45 6.80 -14.04
N GLU A 266 14.55 7.56 -15.14
CA GLU A 266 15.83 7.73 -15.82
C GLU A 266 16.88 8.39 -14.90
N GLU A 267 16.47 9.34 -14.07
CA GLU A 267 17.35 10.02 -13.11
C GLU A 267 17.84 9.05 -12.03
N GLN A 268 16.95 8.20 -11.52
CA GLN A 268 17.30 7.18 -10.52
C GLN A 268 18.25 6.14 -11.11
N LEU A 269 18.00 5.70 -12.35
CA LEU A 269 18.88 4.77 -13.05
C LEU A 269 20.24 5.40 -13.35
N MET A 270 20.29 6.69 -13.71
CA MET A 270 21.54 7.42 -13.91
C MET A 270 22.36 7.42 -12.63
N ALA A 271 21.72 7.71 -11.49
CA ALA A 271 22.37 7.65 -10.18
C ALA A 271 22.96 6.25 -9.88
N CYS A 272 22.27 5.16 -10.26
CA CYS A 272 22.82 3.81 -10.12
C CYS A 272 24.13 3.63 -10.89
N PHE A 273 24.17 4.04 -12.16
CA PHE A 273 25.39 3.91 -12.97
C PHE A 273 26.52 4.82 -12.47
N GLU A 274 26.21 6.03 -12.01
CA GLU A 274 27.21 6.92 -11.41
C GLU A 274 27.83 6.32 -10.14
N ILE A 275 27.01 5.69 -9.29
CA ILE A 275 27.51 5.00 -8.10
C ILE A 275 28.32 3.77 -8.51
N LEU A 276 27.81 2.94 -9.43
CA LEU A 276 28.49 1.74 -9.93
C LEU A 276 29.90 2.08 -10.43
N LEU A 277 30.02 3.04 -11.34
CA LEU A 277 31.29 3.40 -11.99
C LEU A 277 32.33 4.01 -11.04
N ARG A 278 31.93 4.37 -9.81
CA ARG A 278 32.81 4.87 -8.75
C ARG A 278 33.21 3.79 -7.75
N GLN A 279 32.66 2.58 -7.82
CA GLN A 279 33.02 1.49 -6.92
C GLN A 279 34.43 0.95 -7.21
N ASP A 280 35.03 0.31 -6.22
CA ASP A 280 36.34 -0.32 -6.36
C ASP A 280 36.34 -1.48 -7.36
N ASN A 281 35.22 -2.23 -7.44
CA ASN A 281 35.03 -3.33 -8.37
C ASN A 281 33.68 -3.24 -9.10
N PRO A 282 33.56 -2.35 -10.10
CA PRO A 282 32.31 -2.15 -10.83
C PRO A 282 31.94 -3.36 -11.70
N ALA A 283 32.92 -4.18 -12.09
CA ALA A 283 32.67 -5.36 -12.93
C ALA A 283 31.85 -6.42 -12.18
N LEU A 284 32.20 -6.70 -10.92
CA LEU A 284 31.50 -7.71 -10.11
C LEU A 284 30.03 -7.34 -9.85
N GLU A 285 29.77 -6.07 -9.52
CA GLU A 285 28.41 -5.59 -9.32
C GLU A 285 27.62 -5.62 -10.64
N TYR A 286 28.23 -5.17 -11.75
CA TYR A 286 27.60 -5.20 -13.06
C TYR A 286 27.28 -6.62 -13.56
N GLU A 287 28.14 -7.60 -13.28
CA GLU A 287 27.88 -9.02 -13.57
C GLU A 287 26.58 -9.50 -12.90
N SER A 288 26.30 -9.05 -11.68
CA SER A 288 25.05 -9.38 -11.00
C SER A 288 23.82 -8.76 -11.68
N TRP A 289 23.96 -7.59 -12.30
CA TRP A 289 22.87 -6.93 -13.02
C TRP A 289 22.50 -7.66 -14.30
N ILE A 290 23.47 -8.28 -14.97
CA ILE A 290 23.24 -9.01 -16.22
C ILE A 290 23.01 -10.51 -16.03
N HIS A 291 23.29 -11.06 -14.84
CA HIS A 291 23.18 -12.50 -14.55
C HIS A 291 21.82 -13.11 -14.91
N ASP A 292 20.73 -12.41 -14.59
CA ASP A 292 19.36 -12.88 -14.79
C ASP A 292 18.76 -12.47 -16.14
N LEU A 293 19.57 -11.86 -17.03
CA LEU A 293 19.15 -11.48 -18.36
C LEU A 293 19.49 -12.59 -19.37
N PRO A 294 18.62 -12.88 -20.36
CA PRO A 294 18.94 -13.78 -21.44
C PRO A 294 20.17 -13.27 -22.20
N PHE A 295 21.20 -14.10 -22.33
CA PHE A 295 22.48 -13.71 -22.92
C PHE A 295 22.35 -13.18 -24.37
N GLU A 296 21.36 -13.67 -25.10
CA GLU A 296 21.03 -13.28 -26.47
C GLU A 296 20.40 -11.89 -26.54
N GLU A 297 19.70 -11.47 -25.49
CA GLU A 297 19.04 -10.16 -25.39
C GLU A 297 19.99 -9.06 -24.93
N VAL A 298 21.12 -9.41 -24.30
CA VAL A 298 22.15 -8.44 -23.90
C VAL A 298 23.12 -8.19 -25.07
N PRO A 299 23.14 -6.97 -25.65
CA PRO A 299 24.05 -6.62 -26.73
C PRO A 299 25.51 -6.87 -26.33
N VAL A 300 26.35 -7.35 -27.25
CA VAL A 300 27.74 -7.72 -26.96
C VAL A 300 28.52 -6.61 -26.25
N ILE A 301 28.32 -5.36 -26.68
CA ILE A 301 28.98 -4.18 -26.09
C ILE A 301 28.54 -3.93 -24.64
N LEU A 302 27.36 -4.40 -24.22
CA LEU A 302 26.82 -4.24 -22.87
C LEU A 302 27.08 -5.47 -21.98
N ARG A 303 27.86 -6.46 -22.42
CA ARG A 303 28.17 -7.63 -21.59
C ARG A 303 29.26 -7.35 -20.56
N THR A 304 29.98 -6.25 -20.71
CA THR A 304 31.02 -5.82 -19.78
C THR A 304 30.82 -4.37 -19.40
N VAL A 305 31.16 -4.02 -18.16
CA VAL A 305 31.03 -2.64 -17.65
C VAL A 305 31.84 -1.63 -18.48
N SER A 306 32.92 -2.07 -19.12
CA SER A 306 33.76 -1.25 -19.99
C SER A 306 33.06 -0.72 -21.25
N GLY A 307 31.98 -1.38 -21.71
CA GLY A 307 31.22 -0.92 -22.87
C GLY A 307 30.04 0.01 -22.52
N ILE A 308 29.89 0.36 -21.23
CA ILE A 308 28.88 1.30 -20.75
C ILE A 308 29.35 2.74 -20.96
N ASN A 309 28.57 3.51 -21.71
CA ASN A 309 28.76 4.93 -21.93
C ASN A 309 27.45 5.68 -21.65
N VAL A 310 27.24 6.04 -20.39
CA VAL A 310 26.07 6.82 -19.94
C VAL A 310 25.98 8.23 -20.55
N LYS A 311 27.07 8.74 -21.15
CA LYS A 311 27.07 10.05 -21.84
C LYS A 311 26.53 9.95 -23.27
N SER A 312 26.44 8.74 -23.84
CA SER A 312 25.83 8.53 -25.15
C SER A 312 24.31 8.52 -25.02
N SER A 313 23.64 9.55 -25.53
CA SER A 313 22.16 9.62 -25.47
C SER A 313 21.48 8.44 -26.18
N GLU A 314 22.06 7.94 -27.26
CA GLU A 314 21.54 6.79 -28.01
C GLU A 314 21.65 5.52 -27.16
N GLN A 315 22.84 5.22 -26.62
CA GLN A 315 23.02 4.04 -25.78
C GLN A 315 22.17 4.12 -24.51
N TRP A 316 22.04 5.31 -23.92
CA TRP A 316 21.23 5.54 -22.73
C TRP A 316 19.75 5.22 -22.98
N LYS A 317 19.12 5.92 -23.93
CA LYS A 317 17.67 5.82 -24.16
C LYS A 317 17.25 4.52 -24.83
N ASP A 318 18.04 4.05 -25.80
CA ASP A 318 17.60 2.94 -26.65
C ASP A 318 18.08 1.57 -26.13
N ARG A 319 19.06 1.54 -25.21
CA ARG A 319 19.65 0.29 -24.71
C ARG A 319 19.66 0.18 -23.19
N LEU A 320 20.25 1.13 -22.47
CA LEU A 320 20.45 1.01 -21.03
C LEU A 320 19.13 1.17 -20.25
N VAL A 321 18.34 2.19 -20.56
CA VAL A 321 17.05 2.43 -19.89
C VAL A 321 16.10 1.22 -20.06
N PRO A 322 15.83 0.71 -21.28
CA PRO A 322 14.93 -0.44 -21.45
C PRO A 322 15.42 -1.71 -20.74
N LEU A 323 16.74 -1.94 -20.70
CA LEU A 323 17.33 -3.16 -20.14
C LEU A 323 17.37 -3.17 -18.62
N PHE A 324 17.65 -2.02 -17.99
CA PHE A 324 17.96 -1.95 -16.56
C PHE A 324 16.89 -1.30 -15.69
N ARG A 325 15.96 -0.52 -16.27
CA ARG A 325 14.92 0.21 -15.51
C ARG A 325 14.09 -0.68 -14.58
N SER A 326 13.72 -1.87 -15.06
CA SER A 326 12.89 -2.82 -14.32
C SER A 326 13.68 -4.05 -13.84
N ASN A 327 15.01 -4.05 -14.02
CA ASN A 327 15.87 -5.15 -13.60
C ASN A 327 15.92 -5.18 -12.06
N LYS A 328 15.56 -6.32 -11.47
CA LYS A 328 15.46 -6.46 -10.01
C LYS A 328 16.79 -6.15 -9.31
N ALA A 329 17.92 -6.61 -9.84
CA ALA A 329 19.24 -6.39 -9.23
C ALA A 329 19.61 -4.89 -9.21
N VAL A 330 19.29 -4.16 -10.28
CA VAL A 330 19.52 -2.71 -10.34
C VAL A 330 18.59 -1.96 -9.38
N VAL A 331 17.33 -2.39 -9.27
CA VAL A 331 16.38 -1.84 -8.30
C VAL A 331 16.86 -2.11 -6.86
N ASP A 332 17.30 -3.33 -6.57
CA ASP A 332 17.88 -3.70 -5.28
C ASP A 332 19.08 -2.81 -4.93
N PHE A 333 19.95 -2.57 -5.92
CA PHE A 333 21.10 -1.69 -5.79
C PHE A 333 20.69 -0.26 -5.45
N TYR A 334 19.74 0.32 -6.20
CA TYR A 334 19.21 1.66 -5.92
C TYR A 334 18.63 1.76 -4.51
N LEU A 335 17.81 0.78 -4.12
CA LEU A 335 17.19 0.74 -2.80
C LEU A 335 18.23 0.66 -1.68
N SER A 336 19.23 -0.20 -1.84
CA SER A 336 20.25 -0.46 -0.82
C SER A 336 21.32 0.63 -0.72
N ARG A 337 21.56 1.40 -1.80
CA ARG A 337 22.58 2.46 -1.83
C ARG A 337 22.03 3.86 -1.66
N VAL A 338 20.76 4.08 -1.99
CA VAL A 338 20.14 5.41 -2.01
C VAL A 338 18.93 5.48 -1.07
N VAL A 339 17.93 4.62 -1.25
CA VAL A 339 16.65 4.78 -0.55
C VAL A 339 16.76 4.44 0.93
N PHE A 340 17.10 3.20 1.27
CA PHE A 340 17.11 2.75 2.67
C PHE A 340 18.15 3.46 3.54
N PRO A 341 19.39 3.73 3.09
CA PRO A 341 20.35 4.50 3.88
C PRO A 341 19.86 5.90 4.25
N ASN A 342 19.05 6.54 3.41
CA ASN A 342 18.54 7.88 3.65
C ASN A 342 17.22 7.88 4.44
N GLU A 343 16.30 6.96 4.15
CA GLU A 343 14.92 7.04 4.64
C GLU A 343 14.55 5.97 5.67
N ALA A 344 15.19 4.80 5.66
CA ALA A 344 14.86 3.71 6.59
C ALA A 344 15.48 3.99 7.97
N LYS A 345 14.77 4.80 8.74
CA LYS A 345 15.23 5.36 10.00
C LYS A 345 14.25 5.06 11.13
N GLU A 346 14.78 4.98 12.34
CA GLU A 346 14.01 4.81 13.57
C GLU A 346 14.39 5.85 14.62
N PHE A 347 13.57 5.92 15.66
CA PHE A 347 13.75 6.81 16.79
C PHE A 347 13.72 5.97 18.07
N PRO A 348 14.52 6.33 19.08
CA PRO A 348 14.66 5.53 20.30
C PRO A 348 13.34 5.42 21.07
N GLU A 349 12.52 6.46 21.05
CA GLU A 349 11.24 6.50 21.77
C GLU A 349 10.12 7.06 20.88
N LYS A 350 8.90 6.65 21.17
CA LYS A 350 7.69 7.11 20.48
C LYS A 350 6.59 7.37 21.49
N LEU A 351 5.95 8.53 21.40
CA LEU A 351 4.66 8.80 22.05
C LEU A 351 3.56 8.52 21.03
N SER A 352 2.49 7.86 21.44
CA SER A 352 1.38 7.59 20.53
C SER A 352 0.03 7.75 21.18
N CYS A 353 -0.94 8.16 20.38
CA CYS A 353 -2.36 8.12 20.69
C CYS A 353 -3.13 7.58 19.49
N SER A 354 -4.39 7.26 19.71
CA SER A 354 -5.30 6.62 18.77
C SER A 354 -6.61 7.39 18.70
N GLY A 355 -7.48 7.00 17.78
CA GLY A 355 -8.84 7.55 17.72
C GLY A 355 -9.58 7.37 19.04
N TRP A 356 -9.31 6.31 19.79
CA TRP A 356 -9.97 6.02 21.07
C TRP A 356 -9.67 7.04 22.16
N ASP A 357 -8.54 7.75 22.08
CA ASP A 357 -8.22 8.84 23.00
C ASP A 357 -9.18 10.03 22.85
N LEU A 358 -9.91 10.14 21.74
CA LEU A 358 -10.98 11.12 21.54
C LEU A 358 -12.28 10.76 22.28
N ALA A 359 -12.46 9.48 22.60
CA ALA A 359 -13.64 8.95 23.28
C ALA A 359 -13.37 8.60 24.76
N GLU A 360 -12.37 9.24 25.36
CA GLU A 360 -12.09 9.14 26.79
C GLU A 360 -13.31 9.57 27.62
N ARG A 361 -13.46 9.04 28.84
CA ARG A 361 -14.54 9.48 29.73
C ARG A 361 -14.29 10.93 30.18
N ARG A 362 -15.31 11.78 30.04
CA ARG A 362 -15.29 13.20 30.42
C ARG A 362 -16.54 13.56 31.20
N GLU A 363 -16.55 14.74 31.82
CA GLU A 363 -17.72 15.28 32.52
C GLU A 363 -18.88 15.56 31.56
N GLN A 364 -18.56 16.10 30.37
CA GLN A 364 -19.53 16.29 29.29
C GLN A 364 -19.54 15.07 28.37
N VAL A 365 -20.74 14.57 28.04
CA VAL A 365 -20.89 13.35 27.22
C VAL A 365 -20.51 13.62 25.76
N THR A 366 -19.45 12.96 25.30
CA THR A 366 -19.10 12.88 23.88
C THR A 366 -20.20 12.14 23.11
N THR A 367 -20.63 12.70 21.98
CA THR A 367 -21.68 12.12 21.12
C THR A 367 -21.14 11.92 19.72
N GLY A 368 -21.29 10.72 19.16
CA GLY A 368 -20.89 10.38 17.80
C GLY A 368 -22.08 10.07 16.91
N PHE A 369 -21.94 10.39 15.63
CA PHE A 369 -22.86 9.99 14.56
C PHE A 369 -22.08 9.14 13.55
N SER A 370 -22.75 8.19 12.91
CA SER A 370 -22.19 7.41 11.82
C SER A 370 -23.31 7.02 10.87
N GLY A 371 -23.01 7.02 9.57
CA GLY A 371 -23.90 6.49 8.54
C GLY A 371 -24.03 4.97 8.57
N THR A 372 -23.13 4.26 9.26
CA THR A 372 -23.09 2.79 9.31
C THR A 372 -23.12 2.26 10.74
N ASN A 373 -23.46 0.98 10.90
CA ASN A 373 -23.41 0.29 12.21
C ASN A 373 -22.52 -0.95 12.23
N ASP A 374 -21.77 -1.21 11.15
CA ASP A 374 -20.90 -2.39 11.02
C ASP A 374 -19.71 -2.31 11.98
N GLY A 375 -19.15 -1.11 12.17
CA GLY A 375 -17.99 -0.86 13.04
C GLY A 375 -18.27 -0.91 14.54
N ARG A 376 -19.53 -1.12 14.98
CA ARG A 376 -19.93 -0.98 16.39
C ARG A 376 -19.14 -1.84 17.37
N TYR A 377 -18.66 -3.00 16.94
CA TYR A 377 -17.90 -3.94 17.77
C TYR A 377 -16.43 -3.53 17.94
N LEU A 378 -15.97 -2.57 17.13
CA LEU A 378 -14.61 -2.03 17.15
C LEU A 378 -14.54 -0.67 17.86
N LEU A 379 -15.66 -0.17 18.36
CA LEU A 379 -15.71 1.07 19.13
C LEU A 379 -15.16 0.86 20.55
N PRO A 380 -14.62 1.92 21.19
CA PRO A 380 -14.24 1.88 22.60
C PRO A 380 -15.36 1.32 23.49
N THR A 381 -15.00 0.49 24.47
CA THR A 381 -15.97 -0.15 25.39
C THR A 381 -16.75 0.83 26.27
N SER A 382 -16.32 2.10 26.33
CA SER A 382 -17.06 3.20 26.96
C SER A 382 -18.25 3.70 26.12
N ILE A 383 -18.31 3.38 24.83
CA ILE A 383 -19.35 3.85 23.92
C ILE A 383 -20.55 2.94 23.98
N THR A 384 -21.74 3.56 24.04
CA THR A 384 -23.02 2.86 23.96
C THR A 384 -23.76 3.33 22.71
N GLN A 385 -23.98 2.41 21.77
CA GLN A 385 -24.78 2.70 20.58
C GLN A 385 -26.25 2.92 20.94
N ARG A 386 -26.87 3.92 20.31
CA ARG A 386 -28.30 4.20 20.40
C ARG A 386 -28.88 4.12 19.00
N ASP A 387 -29.77 3.16 18.77
CA ASP A 387 -30.48 2.97 17.51
C ASP A 387 -31.91 3.52 17.63
N PRO A 388 -32.21 4.72 17.10
CA PRO A 388 -33.56 5.27 17.13
C PRO A 388 -34.55 4.37 16.37
N ASP A 389 -35.76 4.21 16.89
CA ASP A 389 -36.77 3.31 16.30
C ASP A 389 -37.09 3.65 14.84
N HIS A 390 -37.11 4.94 14.48
CA HIS A 390 -37.37 5.41 13.12
C HIS A 390 -36.25 5.05 12.12
N GLN A 391 -35.03 4.76 12.60
CA GLN A 391 -33.88 4.37 11.76
C GLN A 391 -33.72 2.85 11.64
N ARG A 392 -34.42 2.03 12.43
CA ARG A 392 -34.30 0.56 12.37
C ARG A 392 -34.58 -0.04 10.99
N SER A 393 -35.39 0.63 10.18
CA SER A 393 -35.74 0.17 8.82
C SER A 393 -34.64 0.39 7.78
N THR A 394 -33.60 1.18 8.07
CA THR A 394 -32.56 1.56 7.10
C THR A 394 -31.79 0.35 6.56
N ASN A 395 -31.32 -0.55 7.43
CA ASN A 395 -30.64 -1.78 7.02
C ASN A 395 -31.56 -2.65 6.13
N ALA A 396 -32.84 -2.75 6.48
CA ALA A 396 -33.82 -3.49 5.67
C ALA A 396 -34.07 -2.84 4.30
N LYS A 397 -34.01 -1.49 4.19
CA LYS A 397 -34.11 -0.78 2.90
C LYS A 397 -32.93 -1.10 1.99
N VAL A 398 -31.70 -1.15 2.51
CA VAL A 398 -30.52 -1.51 1.72
C VAL A 398 -30.68 -2.92 1.14
N LEU A 399 -31.07 -3.89 1.97
CA LEU A 399 -31.39 -5.26 1.52
C LEU A 399 -32.50 -5.27 0.47
N ALA A 400 -33.58 -4.49 0.68
CA ALA A 400 -34.68 -4.39 -0.25
C ALA A 400 -34.25 -3.82 -1.62
N TYR A 401 -33.28 -2.91 -1.66
CA TYR A 401 -32.71 -2.40 -2.90
C TYR A 401 -31.81 -3.44 -3.58
N LEU A 402 -30.91 -4.08 -2.83
CA LEU A 402 -30.01 -5.11 -3.38
C LEU A 402 -30.77 -6.31 -3.98
N LEU A 403 -31.93 -6.66 -3.41
CA LEU A 403 -32.75 -7.78 -3.86
C LEU A 403 -33.77 -7.41 -4.96
N GLN A 404 -33.74 -6.18 -5.48
CA GLN A 404 -34.60 -5.82 -6.61
C GLN A 404 -34.25 -6.65 -7.86
N PRO A 405 -35.24 -7.02 -8.70
CA PRO A 405 -35.00 -7.86 -9.89
C PRO A 405 -33.92 -7.32 -10.83
N GLU A 406 -33.77 -6.00 -10.92
CA GLU A 406 -32.78 -5.31 -11.75
C GLU A 406 -31.34 -5.59 -11.30
N ASN A 407 -31.14 -5.95 -10.02
CA ASN A 407 -29.84 -6.30 -9.44
C ASN A 407 -29.58 -7.81 -9.44
N ASN A 408 -30.50 -8.63 -9.93
CA ASN A 408 -30.38 -10.10 -9.93
C ASN A 408 -29.62 -10.65 -11.15
N GLN A 409 -28.65 -9.89 -11.68
CA GLN A 409 -27.80 -10.28 -12.80
C GLN A 409 -26.33 -10.22 -12.39
N TYR A 410 -25.56 -11.21 -12.80
CA TYR A 410 -24.13 -11.30 -12.54
C TYR A 410 -23.41 -11.83 -13.78
N GLU A 411 -22.31 -11.18 -14.15
CA GLU A 411 -21.43 -11.61 -15.25
C GLU A 411 -20.03 -11.87 -14.70
N CYS A 412 -19.53 -13.09 -14.88
CA CYS A 412 -18.16 -13.41 -14.50
C CYS A 412 -17.19 -12.85 -15.55
N THR A 413 -16.33 -11.92 -15.13
CA THR A 413 -15.43 -11.23 -16.05
C THR A 413 -14.12 -11.97 -16.28
N THR A 414 -13.78 -12.96 -15.46
CA THR A 414 -12.56 -13.75 -15.62
C THR A 414 -12.66 -14.69 -16.81
N TRP A 415 -11.52 -14.97 -17.43
CA TRP A 415 -11.43 -16.01 -18.45
C TRP A 415 -11.58 -17.41 -17.82
N PRO A 416 -11.96 -18.44 -18.59
CA PRO A 416 -12.10 -19.81 -18.07
C PRO A 416 -10.81 -20.39 -17.46
N ASP A 417 -9.65 -19.87 -17.85
CA ASP A 417 -8.34 -20.23 -17.29
C ASP A 417 -8.02 -19.50 -15.96
N GLY A 418 -8.97 -18.71 -15.45
CA GLY A 418 -8.82 -17.91 -14.22
C GLY A 418 -8.18 -16.54 -14.42
N ARG A 419 -7.71 -16.21 -15.63
CA ARG A 419 -7.04 -14.95 -15.91
C ARG A 419 -8.02 -13.78 -15.82
N ARG A 420 -7.61 -12.71 -15.13
CA ARG A 420 -8.34 -11.43 -15.10
C ARG A 420 -8.29 -10.76 -16.48
N ARG A 421 -9.41 -10.20 -16.93
CA ARG A 421 -9.46 -9.32 -18.11
C ARG A 421 -8.70 -8.03 -17.84
N ARG A 422 -7.92 -7.59 -18.83
CA ARG A 422 -7.32 -6.25 -18.80
C ARG A 422 -8.41 -5.19 -19.02
N ALA A 423 -8.13 -3.94 -18.64
CA ALA A 423 -9.09 -2.84 -18.75
C ALA A 423 -9.75 -2.73 -20.15
N GLU A 424 -8.98 -2.84 -21.24
CA GLU A 424 -9.50 -2.81 -22.62
C GLU A 424 -10.47 -3.98 -22.91
N GLU A 425 -10.06 -5.21 -22.56
CA GLU A 425 -10.87 -6.44 -22.73
C GLU A 425 -12.17 -6.39 -21.89
N PHE A 426 -12.12 -5.69 -20.74
CA PHE A 426 -13.29 -5.45 -19.91
C PHE A 426 -14.23 -4.40 -20.51
N LEU A 427 -13.70 -3.31 -21.08
CA LEU A 427 -14.51 -2.29 -21.76
C LEU A 427 -15.26 -2.87 -22.97
N GLU A 428 -14.64 -3.78 -23.72
CA GLU A 428 -15.31 -4.50 -24.81
C GLU A 428 -16.51 -5.33 -24.30
N LEU A 429 -16.30 -6.09 -23.22
CA LEU A 429 -17.36 -6.84 -22.56
C LEU A 429 -18.48 -5.91 -22.07
N LEU A 430 -18.11 -4.78 -21.44
CA LEU A 430 -19.02 -3.77 -20.91
C LEU A 430 -19.93 -3.17 -22.00
N VAL A 431 -19.34 -2.83 -23.15
CA VAL A 431 -20.08 -2.28 -24.31
C VAL A 431 -21.02 -3.30 -24.93
N SER A 432 -20.71 -4.60 -24.85
CA SER A 432 -21.56 -5.67 -25.38
C SER A 432 -22.78 -6.01 -24.51
N GLN A 433 -22.86 -5.48 -23.28
CA GLN A 433 -23.93 -5.83 -22.35
C GLN A 433 -25.30 -5.31 -22.79
N THR A 434 -26.33 -6.13 -22.58
CA THR A 434 -27.74 -5.76 -22.77
C THR A 434 -28.52 -6.16 -21.51
N PRO A 435 -29.28 -5.26 -20.86
CA PRO A 435 -29.45 -3.83 -21.18
C PRO A 435 -28.15 -3.04 -21.06
N GLU A 436 -28.08 -1.93 -21.80
CA GLU A 436 -26.85 -1.15 -21.94
C GLU A 436 -26.33 -0.59 -20.62
N ILE A 437 -25.02 -0.40 -20.54
CA ILE A 437 -24.35 0.13 -19.35
C ILE A 437 -23.70 1.49 -19.70
N ARG A 438 -23.99 2.50 -18.88
CA ARG A 438 -23.51 3.88 -19.04
C ARG A 438 -22.68 4.35 -17.85
N VAL A 439 -22.68 3.61 -16.75
CA VAL A 439 -21.93 3.92 -15.54
C VAL A 439 -21.03 2.74 -15.20
N LEU A 440 -19.76 3.00 -14.87
CA LEU A 440 -18.82 2.00 -14.40
C LEU A 440 -18.36 2.42 -13.00
N LEU A 441 -18.69 1.59 -11.99
CA LEU A 441 -18.33 1.81 -10.60
C LEU A 441 -17.20 0.87 -10.21
N ASP A 442 -15.96 1.34 -10.25
CA ASP A 442 -14.79 0.52 -9.96
C ASP A 442 -14.45 0.47 -8.46
N VAL A 443 -15.40 0.01 -7.65
CA VAL A 443 -15.31 -0.10 -6.18
C VAL A 443 -14.16 -1.02 -5.72
N GLY A 444 -13.69 -1.91 -6.60
CA GLY A 444 -12.62 -2.86 -6.28
C GLY A 444 -11.24 -2.46 -6.79
N ALA A 445 -11.07 -1.25 -7.32
CA ALA A 445 -9.85 -0.81 -8.00
C ALA A 445 -9.37 -1.84 -9.04
N GLN A 446 -10.29 -2.38 -9.83
CA GLN A 446 -10.10 -3.39 -10.85
C GLN A 446 -9.62 -2.82 -12.18
N MET A 447 -9.50 -1.50 -12.35
CA MET A 447 -8.98 -0.91 -13.59
C MET A 447 -7.58 -0.34 -13.38
N LEU A 448 -6.65 -1.15 -12.88
CA LEU A 448 -5.31 -0.70 -12.47
C LEU A 448 -4.41 -0.24 -13.62
N GLU A 449 -4.62 -0.79 -14.82
CA GLU A 449 -3.74 -0.60 -15.97
C GLU A 449 -3.85 0.82 -16.54
N LEU A 450 -4.99 1.49 -16.33
CA LEU A 450 -5.29 2.80 -16.89
C LEU A 450 -5.56 3.83 -15.79
N ARG A 451 -5.11 5.06 -16.03
CA ARG A 451 -5.60 6.24 -15.29
C ARG A 451 -7.04 6.52 -15.67
N ASN A 452 -7.78 7.23 -14.82
CA ASN A 452 -9.19 7.53 -15.02
C ASN A 452 -9.47 8.19 -16.37
N SER A 453 -8.67 9.19 -16.74
CA SER A 453 -8.79 9.86 -18.04
C SER A 453 -8.57 8.92 -19.23
N ALA A 454 -7.58 8.04 -19.14
CA ALA A 454 -7.28 7.09 -20.22
C ALA A 454 -8.40 6.04 -20.36
N LEU A 455 -8.94 5.55 -19.25
CA LEU A 455 -10.06 4.61 -19.26
C LEU A 455 -11.33 5.25 -19.83
N ALA A 456 -11.67 6.45 -19.37
CA ALA A 456 -12.85 7.19 -19.83
C ALA A 456 -12.78 7.48 -21.34
N LYS A 457 -11.61 7.87 -21.85
CA LYS A 457 -11.36 8.06 -23.29
C LYS A 457 -11.54 6.77 -24.08
N ARG A 458 -10.91 5.69 -23.64
CA ARG A 458 -11.03 4.37 -24.28
C ARG A 458 -12.47 3.85 -24.28
N TRP A 459 -13.21 4.09 -23.20
CA TRP A 459 -14.60 3.70 -23.15
C TRP A 459 -15.47 4.53 -24.10
N LEU A 460 -15.23 5.84 -24.21
CA LEU A 460 -15.90 6.68 -25.21
C LEU A 460 -15.61 6.19 -26.63
N GLU A 461 -14.36 5.87 -26.94
CA GLU A 461 -13.95 5.29 -28.23
C GLU A 461 -14.69 3.97 -28.52
N ALA A 462 -14.85 3.09 -27.52
CA ALA A 462 -15.59 1.83 -27.70
C ALA A 462 -17.11 2.02 -27.81
N LYS A 463 -17.71 2.96 -27.06
CA LYS A 463 -19.16 3.19 -26.99
C LYS A 463 -19.58 4.33 -27.93
N GLN A 464 -19.69 4.02 -29.22
CA GLN A 464 -19.87 4.99 -30.32
C GLN A 464 -21.11 5.90 -30.21
N ASP A 465 -22.15 5.47 -29.51
CA ASP A 465 -23.39 6.23 -29.31
C ASP A 465 -23.29 7.28 -28.17
N ALA A 466 -22.26 7.20 -27.32
CA ALA A 466 -21.98 8.22 -26.33
C ALA A 466 -21.26 9.43 -26.95
N GLN A 467 -21.59 10.63 -26.46
CA GLN A 467 -21.05 11.91 -26.94
C GLN A 467 -19.91 12.44 -26.07
N ALA A 468 -19.85 12.02 -24.80
CA ALA A 468 -18.82 12.43 -23.86
C ALA A 468 -18.57 11.36 -22.78
N ALA A 469 -17.41 11.43 -22.13
CA ALA A 469 -17.05 10.62 -20.98
C ALA A 469 -16.76 11.49 -19.76
N ILE A 470 -17.29 11.07 -18.62
CA ILE A 470 -17.15 11.76 -17.34
C ILE A 470 -16.24 10.94 -16.43
N TYR A 471 -15.29 11.60 -15.77
CA TYR A 471 -14.33 10.96 -14.85
C TYR A 471 -13.74 12.00 -13.89
N PHE A 472 -13.16 11.54 -12.78
CA PHE A 472 -12.34 12.37 -11.90
C PHE A 472 -10.88 12.42 -12.38
N ASP A 473 -10.34 13.62 -12.50
CA ASP A 473 -8.93 13.80 -12.86
C ASP A 473 -7.99 13.70 -11.65
N HIS A 474 -6.73 14.09 -11.84
CA HIS A 474 -5.70 14.04 -10.79
C HIS A 474 -5.82 15.13 -9.72
N ASP A 475 -6.60 16.17 -9.96
CA ASP A 475 -6.83 17.29 -9.04
C ASP A 475 -8.15 17.09 -8.27
N ASP A 476 -8.73 15.88 -8.33
CA ASP A 476 -10.02 15.54 -7.72
C ASP A 476 -11.19 16.38 -8.28
N GLU A 477 -11.07 16.82 -9.54
CA GLU A 477 -12.14 17.52 -10.25
C GLU A 477 -12.92 16.59 -11.19
N LEU A 478 -14.24 16.74 -11.21
CA LEU A 478 -15.13 15.99 -12.09
C LEU A 478 -15.10 16.58 -13.51
N MET A 479 -14.48 15.88 -14.44
CA MET A 479 -14.20 16.33 -15.79
C MET A 479 -15.06 15.64 -16.84
N VAL A 480 -15.23 16.31 -17.99
CA VAL A 480 -15.89 15.79 -19.18
C VAL A 480 -14.90 15.82 -20.34
N TYR A 481 -14.74 14.69 -21.02
CA TYR A 481 -14.02 14.57 -22.27
C TYR A 481 -14.99 14.30 -23.43
N THR A 482 -14.91 15.12 -24.48
CA THR A 482 -15.83 15.07 -25.62
C THR A 482 -15.17 14.49 -26.87
N ARG A 483 -15.97 14.07 -27.86
CA ARG A 483 -15.51 13.45 -29.13
C ARG A 483 -14.55 14.32 -29.95
N ASP A 484 -14.66 15.63 -29.85
CA ASP A 484 -13.78 16.62 -30.48
C ASP A 484 -12.45 16.81 -29.71
N GLY A 485 -12.22 16.03 -28.66
CA GLY A 485 -10.96 16.01 -27.92
C GLY A 485 -10.86 17.05 -26.81
N ILE A 486 -11.95 17.76 -26.49
CA ILE A 486 -11.95 18.82 -25.48
C ILE A 486 -12.19 18.21 -24.08
N THR A 487 -11.39 18.64 -23.10
CA THR A 487 -11.60 18.36 -21.68
C THR A 487 -12.03 19.63 -20.95
N ARG A 488 -13.07 19.57 -20.11
CA ARG A 488 -13.51 20.69 -19.26
C ARG A 488 -14.22 20.19 -17.99
N PRO A 489 -14.31 21.01 -16.91
CA PRO A 489 -15.08 20.65 -15.72
C PRO A 489 -16.56 20.40 -16.04
N LEU A 490 -17.16 19.35 -15.46
CA LEU A 490 -18.57 18.98 -15.68
C LEU A 490 -19.51 20.14 -15.37
N VAL A 491 -19.27 20.86 -14.28
CA VAL A 491 -20.06 22.02 -13.85
C VAL A 491 -20.14 23.13 -14.90
N SER A 492 -19.12 23.26 -15.75
CA SER A 492 -19.06 24.25 -16.84
C SER A 492 -19.52 23.71 -18.21
N SER A 493 -19.84 22.42 -18.27
CA SER A 493 -20.14 21.69 -19.50
C SER A 493 -21.65 21.62 -19.76
N PRO A 494 -22.11 21.73 -21.01
CA PRO A 494 -23.52 21.46 -21.35
C PRO A 494 -23.94 20.02 -20.97
N PHE A 495 -22.97 19.11 -20.86
CA PHE A 495 -23.20 17.72 -20.46
C PHE A 495 -23.62 17.56 -18.99
N ALA A 496 -23.47 18.58 -18.12
CA ALA A 496 -24.07 18.56 -16.78
C ALA A 496 -25.60 18.39 -16.82
N GLN A 497 -26.24 18.82 -17.91
CA GLN A 497 -27.69 18.67 -18.14
C GLN A 497 -28.01 17.60 -19.17
N GLN A 498 -27.02 16.91 -19.74
CA GLN A 498 -27.17 15.90 -20.80
C GLN A 498 -26.42 14.60 -20.44
N LEU A 499 -26.55 14.17 -19.18
CA LEU A 499 -25.93 12.93 -18.68
C LEU A 499 -26.41 11.69 -19.45
N ASP A 500 -27.60 11.76 -20.06
CA ASP A 500 -28.16 10.74 -20.95
C ASP A 500 -27.26 10.42 -22.16
N LYS A 501 -26.39 11.35 -22.55
CA LYS A 501 -25.45 11.21 -23.68
C LYS A 501 -24.04 10.80 -23.26
N CYS A 502 -23.81 10.58 -21.97
CA CYS A 502 -22.48 10.37 -21.41
C CYS A 502 -22.26 8.93 -20.97
N VAL A 503 -21.00 8.51 -20.97
CA VAL A 503 -20.52 7.41 -20.12
C VAL A 503 -19.84 7.99 -18.89
N VAL A 504 -19.98 7.35 -17.73
CA VAL A 504 -19.46 7.86 -16.45
C VAL A 504 -18.62 6.80 -15.77
N TYR A 505 -17.34 7.10 -15.60
CA TYR A 505 -16.42 6.25 -14.85
C TYR A 505 -16.13 6.85 -13.48
N LEU A 506 -16.44 6.09 -12.42
CA LEU A 506 -16.03 6.38 -11.05
C LEU A 506 -15.05 5.30 -10.61
N ASP A 507 -13.87 5.72 -10.16
CA ASP A 507 -12.90 4.80 -9.59
C ASP A 507 -13.23 4.45 -8.13
N ASP A 508 -12.38 3.64 -7.52
CA ASP A 508 -12.50 3.21 -6.12
C ASP A 508 -12.66 4.39 -5.14
N ALA A 509 -11.89 5.47 -5.32
CA ALA A 509 -11.92 6.63 -4.43
C ALA A 509 -13.26 7.40 -4.53
N HIS A 510 -13.74 7.59 -5.75
CA HIS A 510 -14.85 8.49 -6.03
C HIS A 510 -16.21 7.77 -6.16
N THR A 511 -16.26 6.45 -5.95
CA THR A 511 -17.53 5.72 -5.79
C THR A 511 -18.24 6.04 -4.46
N ARG A 512 -17.55 6.69 -3.52
CA ARG A 512 -18.08 7.14 -2.23
C ARG A 512 -18.05 8.66 -2.16
N GLY A 513 -19.11 9.27 -1.63
CA GLY A 513 -19.18 10.73 -1.44
C GLY A 513 -19.47 11.55 -2.69
N THR A 514 -19.53 10.94 -3.87
CA THR A 514 -19.90 11.62 -5.13
C THR A 514 -21.41 11.60 -5.35
N ASP A 515 -22.01 12.77 -5.58
CA ASP A 515 -23.44 12.91 -5.91
C ASP A 515 -23.63 13.29 -7.39
N ILE A 516 -23.91 12.28 -8.23
CA ILE A 516 -24.29 12.46 -9.64
C ILE A 516 -25.74 12.02 -9.82
N LYS A 517 -26.59 12.93 -10.32
CA LYS A 517 -28.00 12.68 -10.58
C LYS A 517 -28.20 12.00 -11.94
N PHE A 518 -28.07 10.68 -11.96
CA PHE A 518 -28.25 9.90 -13.19
C PHE A 518 -29.71 9.95 -13.70
N PRO A 519 -29.93 9.96 -15.03
CA PRO A 519 -31.27 9.83 -15.61
C PRO A 519 -31.95 8.51 -15.25
N LEU A 520 -33.28 8.48 -15.27
CA LEU A 520 -34.05 7.25 -15.07
C LEU A 520 -33.70 6.19 -16.14
N GLY A 521 -33.52 4.94 -15.72
CA GLY A 521 -33.17 3.82 -16.59
C GLY A 521 -31.67 3.64 -16.85
N PHE A 522 -30.81 4.47 -16.24
CA PHE A 522 -29.36 4.26 -16.29
C PHE A 522 -28.95 3.02 -15.51
N ARG A 523 -28.07 2.21 -16.11
CA ARG A 523 -27.48 1.02 -15.49
C ARG A 523 -25.99 1.21 -15.25
N ALA A 524 -25.55 0.75 -14.08
CA ALA A 524 -24.15 0.65 -13.71
C ALA A 524 -23.62 -0.78 -13.85
N ALA A 525 -22.34 -0.92 -14.17
CA ALA A 525 -21.53 -2.12 -13.97
C ALA A 525 -20.71 -2.03 -12.69
#